data_AF-A0A923ETM7-F1
#
_entry.id   AF-A0A923ETM7-F1
#
_cell.length_a   1.000
_cell.length_b   1.000
_cell.length_c   1.000
_cell.angle_alpha   90.00
_cell.angle_beta   90.00
_cell.angle_gamma   90.00
#
_symmetry.space_group_name_H-M   'P 1'
#
loop_
_entity.id
_entity.type
_entity.pdbx_description
1 polymer ?
#
loop_
_entity_poly.entity_id
_entity_poly.type
_entity_poly.pdbx_seq_one_letter_code
_entity_poly.pdbx_strand_id
1 'polypeptide(L)'
;MELQIARNPDPGSSLPFLMRVPLDEGVLVFRTKGTWPRTSALYCHPVPPDEWPGDAEVVERVALRACRRRGAAIDVIADRGREQRSQVVFTRARGREMVFWQSPRTRKQARPDVRVPTARAAGVSGLEIVVDAHERYPYTFADQQVSTVRRGLRCGDYAVVDDTGAVLAAATPAEIRRWARARGIEVSDRGRVSGEVVQAFKDAHPAPG
;
A
#
# COMPACT_ATOMS: atom_id res chain seq x y z
N MET A 1 -13.96 -7.36 4.13
CA MET A 1 -13.32 -6.57 5.20
C MET A 1 -13.50 -5.09 4.89
N GLU A 2 -13.89 -4.26 5.87
CA GLU A 2 -14.26 -2.85 5.65
C GLU A 2 -13.65 -1.93 6.73
N LEU A 3 -13.04 -0.82 6.29
CA LEU A 3 -12.68 0.30 7.16
C LEU A 3 -13.91 1.20 7.32
N GLN A 4 -14.23 1.59 8.55
CA GLN A 4 -15.35 2.49 8.84
C GLN A 4 -14.83 3.79 9.46
N ILE A 5 -15.38 4.91 9.01
CA ILE A 5 -15.17 6.23 9.59
C ILE A 5 -16.51 6.75 10.08
N ALA A 6 -16.58 7.16 11.34
CA ALA A 6 -17.76 7.75 11.96
C ALA A 6 -17.44 9.11 12.58
N ARG A 7 -18.45 9.92 12.87
CA ARG A 7 -18.27 11.09 13.72
C ARG A 7 -17.91 10.66 15.13
N ASN A 8 -16.98 11.37 15.76
CA ASN A 8 -16.74 11.24 17.19
C ASN A 8 -17.92 11.90 17.93
N PRO A 9 -18.65 11.18 18.82
CA PRO A 9 -19.79 11.75 19.52
C PRO A 9 -19.40 12.83 20.54
N ASP A 10 -18.13 12.92 20.93
CA ASP A 10 -17.64 13.98 21.82
C ASP A 10 -17.47 15.32 21.07
N PRO A 11 -18.34 16.32 21.31
CA PRO A 11 -18.29 17.61 20.61
C PRO A 11 -17.12 18.50 21.08
N GLY A 12 -16.51 18.21 22.24
CA GLY A 12 -15.35 18.94 22.75
C GLY A 12 -14.03 18.45 22.17
N SER A 13 -14.05 17.35 21.41
CA SER A 13 -12.84 16.73 20.89
C SER A 13 -12.24 17.49 19.70
N SER A 14 -10.92 17.72 19.75
CA SER A 14 -10.15 18.18 18.58
C SER A 14 -9.96 17.10 17.50
N LEU A 15 -10.43 15.88 17.77
CA LEU A 15 -10.39 14.71 16.87
C LEU A 15 -11.85 14.31 16.54
N PRO A 16 -12.48 14.95 15.55
CA PRO A 16 -13.92 14.84 15.28
C PRO A 16 -14.34 13.52 14.62
N PHE A 17 -13.42 12.61 14.32
CA PHE A 17 -13.74 11.34 13.67
C PHE A 17 -13.24 10.14 14.46
N LEU A 18 -13.98 9.04 14.38
CA LEU A 18 -13.56 7.70 14.76
C LEU A 18 -13.21 6.89 13.50
N MET A 19 -12.13 6.13 13.57
CA MET A 19 -11.68 5.22 12.52
C MET A 19 -11.61 3.81 13.08
N ARG A 20 -12.39 2.89 12.52
CA ARG A 20 -12.41 1.46 12.89
C ARG A 20 -11.68 0.64 11.83
N VAL A 21 -10.52 0.13 12.22
CA VAL A 21 -9.59 -0.63 11.37
C VAL A 21 -9.77 -2.13 11.62
N PRO A 22 -10.23 -2.89 10.61
CA PRO A 22 -10.36 -4.34 10.75
C PRO A 22 -9.00 -5.03 10.61
N LEU A 23 -8.70 -5.98 11.49
CA LEU A 23 -7.54 -6.86 11.43
C LEU A 23 -8.00 -8.32 11.59
N ASP A 24 -7.12 -9.26 11.28
CA ASP A 24 -7.42 -10.69 11.43
C ASP A 24 -7.62 -11.06 12.92
N GLU A 25 -6.85 -10.45 13.82
CA GLU A 25 -6.87 -10.71 15.27
C GLU A 25 -7.89 -9.84 16.03
N GLY A 26 -8.69 -9.02 15.33
CA GLY A 26 -9.69 -8.16 15.95
C GLY A 26 -9.83 -6.80 15.27
N VAL A 27 -10.21 -5.80 16.05
CA VAL A 27 -10.48 -4.45 15.53
C VAL A 27 -9.77 -3.43 16.38
N LEU A 28 -9.18 -2.43 15.73
CA LEU A 28 -8.65 -1.25 16.40
C LEU A 28 -9.52 -0.04 16.09
N VAL A 29 -9.73 0.81 17.09
CA VAL A 29 -10.46 2.06 16.95
C VAL A 29 -9.55 3.23 17.31
N PHE A 30 -9.63 4.29 16.52
CA PHE A 30 -8.83 5.49 16.72
C PHE A 30 -9.70 6.74 16.61
N ARG A 31 -9.48 7.74 17.46
CA ARG A 31 -9.92 9.11 17.17
C ARG A 31 -8.92 9.81 16.25
N THR A 32 -9.39 10.57 15.28
CA THR A 32 -8.52 11.26 14.32
C THR A 32 -9.10 12.60 13.83
N LYS A 33 -8.24 13.44 13.24
CA LYS A 33 -8.58 14.79 12.79
C LYS A 33 -9.33 14.83 11.45
N GLY A 34 -9.24 13.77 10.65
CA GLY A 34 -9.82 13.72 9.31
C GLY A 34 -10.15 12.30 8.87
N THR A 35 -10.88 12.17 7.77
CA THR A 35 -11.32 10.87 7.26
C THR A 35 -10.30 10.16 6.38
N TRP A 36 -9.27 10.87 5.89
CA TRP A 36 -8.15 10.28 5.16
C TRP A 36 -6.89 11.18 5.16
N PRO A 37 -5.67 10.62 5.20
CA PRO A 37 -4.42 11.39 5.15
C PRO A 37 -4.11 11.88 3.73
N ARG A 38 -4.78 12.97 3.32
CA ARG A 38 -4.63 13.59 1.99
C ARG A 38 -3.41 14.48 1.90
N THR A 39 -3.34 15.48 2.76
CA THR A 39 -2.34 16.57 2.73
C THR A 39 -1.23 16.36 3.76
N SER A 40 -1.56 15.80 4.92
CA SER A 40 -0.61 15.47 5.98
C SER A 40 -0.93 14.10 6.59
N ALA A 41 0.00 13.57 7.38
CA ALA A 41 -0.32 12.47 8.28
C ALA A 41 -1.37 12.96 9.30
N LEU A 42 -2.24 12.05 9.71
CA LEU A 42 -3.25 12.29 10.73
C LEU A 42 -2.81 11.61 12.01
N TYR A 43 -2.81 12.34 13.12
CA TYR A 43 -2.67 11.70 14.42
C TYR A 43 -3.87 10.80 14.69
N CYS A 44 -3.60 9.63 15.25
CA CYS A 44 -4.57 8.64 15.66
C CYS A 44 -4.41 8.42 17.16
N HIS A 45 -5.41 8.81 17.94
CA HIS A 45 -5.46 8.48 19.35
C HIS A 45 -6.14 7.12 19.51
N PRO A 46 -5.43 6.07 19.96
CA PRO A 46 -6.04 4.76 20.16
C PRO A 46 -7.13 4.83 21.23
N VAL A 47 -8.25 4.16 21.00
CA VAL A 47 -9.32 3.98 21.98
C VAL A 47 -9.74 2.51 22.01
N PRO A 48 -10.24 2.00 23.15
CA PRO A 48 -10.82 0.68 23.25
C PRO A 48 -11.92 0.43 22.18
N PRO A 49 -12.05 -0.80 21.64
CA PRO A 49 -13.03 -1.10 20.59
C PRO A 49 -14.50 -0.88 20.98
N ASP A 50 -14.82 -0.97 22.27
CA ASP A 50 -16.12 -0.71 22.89
C ASP A 50 -16.48 0.78 22.96
N GLU A 51 -15.51 1.70 22.77
CA GLU A 51 -15.80 3.12 22.57
C GLU A 51 -16.43 3.40 21.19
N TRP A 52 -16.53 2.42 20.30
CA TRP A 52 -17.30 2.56 19.07
C TRP A 52 -18.81 2.54 19.38
N PRO A 53 -19.56 3.63 19.17
CA PRO A 53 -20.98 3.67 19.53
C PRO A 53 -21.82 2.69 18.69
N GLY A 54 -22.82 2.06 19.31
CA GLY A 54 -23.75 1.19 18.59
C GLY A 54 -24.58 1.94 17.54
N ASP A 55 -24.83 3.22 17.78
CA ASP A 55 -25.55 4.18 16.94
C ASP A 55 -24.60 5.13 16.19
N ALA A 56 -23.33 4.73 16.00
CA ALA A 56 -22.32 5.58 15.37
C ALA A 56 -22.81 6.16 14.03
N GLU A 57 -22.72 7.48 13.88
CA GLU A 57 -22.95 8.16 12.61
C GLU A 57 -21.79 7.88 11.65
N VAL A 58 -21.89 6.78 10.90
CA VAL A 58 -20.88 6.37 9.93
C VAL A 58 -20.92 7.30 8.71
N VAL A 59 -19.85 8.05 8.51
CA VAL A 59 -19.69 9.00 7.39
C VAL A 59 -19.01 8.37 6.19
N GLU A 60 -18.20 7.33 6.38
CA GLU A 60 -17.54 6.63 5.27
C GLU A 60 -17.41 5.13 5.58
N ARG A 61 -17.70 4.30 4.58
CA ARG A 61 -17.50 2.85 4.57
C ARG A 61 -16.63 2.50 3.37
N VAL A 62 -15.48 1.88 3.63
CA VAL A 62 -14.48 1.63 2.59
C VAL A 62 -14.13 0.15 2.55
N ALA A 63 -14.52 -0.52 1.46
CA ALA A 63 -14.08 -1.88 1.17
C ALA A 63 -12.54 -1.95 1.09
N LEU A 64 -11.95 -2.93 1.75
CA LEU A 64 -10.49 -3.13 1.75
C LEU A 64 -10.13 -4.38 0.95
N ARG A 65 -9.14 -4.25 0.06
CA ARG A 65 -8.48 -5.39 -0.57
C ARG A 65 -7.53 -6.10 0.39
N ALA A 66 -6.92 -5.34 1.30
CA ALA A 66 -6.06 -5.88 2.35
C ALA A 66 -5.99 -4.91 3.52
N CYS A 67 -6.00 -5.45 4.74
CA CYS A 67 -5.60 -4.74 5.95
C CYS A 67 -4.77 -5.68 6.82
N ARG A 68 -3.47 -5.41 6.98
CA ARG A 68 -2.55 -6.34 7.63
C ARG A 68 -1.53 -5.61 8.47
N ARG A 69 -1.26 -6.14 9.65
CA ARG A 69 -0.18 -5.65 10.49
C ARG A 69 1.17 -6.22 10.02
N ARG A 70 2.16 -5.34 9.90
CA ARG A 70 3.57 -5.65 9.62
C ARG A 70 4.43 -4.87 10.60
N GLY A 71 4.78 -5.53 11.71
CA GLY A 71 5.51 -4.90 12.81
C GLY A 71 4.77 -3.69 13.38
N ALA A 72 5.44 -2.54 13.36
CA ALA A 72 4.91 -1.28 13.88
C ALA A 72 3.93 -0.57 12.92
N ALA A 73 3.62 -1.13 11.76
CA ALA A 73 2.67 -0.53 10.82
C ALA A 73 1.52 -1.49 10.49
N ILE A 74 0.36 -0.94 10.18
CA ILE A 74 -0.77 -1.64 9.55
C ILE A 74 -0.93 -1.06 8.16
N ASP A 75 -0.78 -1.90 7.13
CA ASP A 75 -1.12 -1.49 5.78
C ASP A 75 -2.63 -1.50 5.60
N VAL A 76 -3.16 -0.45 4.98
CA VAL A 76 -4.57 -0.31 4.62
C VAL A 76 -4.64 -0.08 3.11
N ILE A 77 -5.15 -1.09 2.40
CA ILE A 77 -5.30 -1.09 0.94
C ILE A 77 -6.79 -1.05 0.60
N ALA A 78 -7.30 0.15 0.33
CA ALA A 78 -8.69 0.38 -0.03
C ALA A 78 -8.98 -0.03 -1.47
N ASP A 79 -10.17 -0.57 -1.73
CA ASP A 79 -10.62 -0.94 -3.07
C ASP A 79 -11.21 0.26 -3.83
N ARG A 80 -10.35 1.21 -4.20
CA ARG A 80 -10.76 2.43 -4.92
C ARG A 80 -9.69 2.99 -5.86
N GLY A 81 -10.10 3.97 -6.66
CA GLY A 81 -9.26 4.62 -7.68
C GLY A 81 -8.24 5.62 -7.14
N ARG A 82 -8.60 6.36 -6.09
CA ARG A 82 -7.76 7.35 -5.39
C ARG A 82 -7.69 6.97 -3.92
N GLU A 83 -6.68 7.46 -3.20
CA GLU A 83 -6.55 7.17 -1.76
C GLU A 83 -6.54 5.66 -1.46
N GLN A 84 -5.86 4.91 -2.35
CA GLN A 84 -5.88 3.45 -2.36
C GLN A 84 -4.96 2.84 -1.30
N ARG A 85 -3.80 3.45 -1.05
CA ARG A 85 -2.77 2.90 -0.15
C ARG A 85 -2.51 3.89 0.98
N SER A 86 -2.55 3.39 2.21
CA SER A 86 -2.17 4.13 3.41
C SER A 86 -1.64 3.18 4.48
N GLN A 87 -1.06 3.72 5.54
CA GLN A 87 -0.54 2.97 6.67
C GLN A 87 -0.95 3.64 7.98
N VAL A 88 -1.38 2.85 8.96
CA VAL A 88 -1.49 3.27 10.36
C VAL A 88 -0.22 2.82 11.06
N VAL A 89 0.53 3.77 11.58
CA VAL A 89 1.91 3.56 12.01
C VAL A 89 2.07 3.91 13.47
N PHE A 90 2.51 2.94 14.25
CA PHE A 90 2.85 3.04 15.65
C PHE A 90 4.32 3.44 15.76
N THR A 91 4.59 4.49 16.52
CA THR A 91 5.95 4.97 16.78
C THR A 91 6.08 5.37 18.25
N ARG A 92 7.32 5.60 18.69
CA ARG A 92 7.61 6.22 19.98
C ARG A 92 8.27 7.56 19.74
N ALA A 93 7.78 8.58 20.44
CA ALA A 93 8.43 9.89 20.48
C ALA A 93 8.32 10.46 21.90
N ARG A 94 9.42 11.05 22.40
CA ARG A 94 9.50 11.62 23.76
C ARG A 94 9.00 10.66 24.86
N GLY A 95 9.33 9.37 24.74
CA GLY A 95 8.94 8.33 25.70
C GLY A 95 7.47 7.90 25.65
N ARG A 96 6.68 8.40 24.70
CA ARG A 96 5.26 8.05 24.55
C ARG A 96 5.01 7.33 23.23
N GLU A 97 4.07 6.38 23.24
CA GLU A 97 3.56 5.78 22.02
C GLU A 97 2.69 6.80 21.26
N MET A 98 2.87 6.87 19.96
CA MET A 98 2.11 7.72 19.06
C MET A 98 1.67 6.90 17.85
N VAL A 99 0.45 7.12 17.39
CA VAL A 99 -0.07 6.45 16.19
C VAL A 99 -0.39 7.50 15.13
N PHE A 100 0.05 7.26 13.89
CA PHE A 100 -0.19 8.14 12.76
C PHE A 100 -0.76 7.39 11.57
N TRP A 101 -1.83 7.90 11.01
CA TRP A 101 -2.34 7.45 9.73
C TRP A 101 -1.76 8.29 8.60
N GLN A 102 -1.09 7.65 7.65
CA GLN A 102 -0.36 8.33 6.59
C GLN A 102 -0.53 7.65 5.23
N SER A 103 -0.51 8.44 4.16
CA SER A 103 -0.44 7.95 2.79
C SER A 103 1.01 7.97 2.29
N PRO A 104 1.34 7.31 1.16
CA PRO A 104 2.66 7.44 0.54
C PRO A 104 3.10 8.89 0.30
N ARG A 105 2.15 9.79 0.06
CA ARG A 105 2.40 11.23 -0.14
C ARG A 105 2.75 11.97 1.16
N THR A 106 2.27 11.49 2.30
CA THR A 106 2.44 12.14 3.61
C THR A 106 3.46 11.42 4.49
N ARG A 107 4.10 10.35 3.98
CA ARG A 107 5.06 9.47 4.67
C ARG A 107 6.30 10.17 5.24
N LYS A 108 6.61 11.40 4.80
CA LYS A 108 7.80 12.14 5.25
C LYS A 108 7.79 12.51 6.74
N GLN A 109 6.63 12.52 7.42
CA GLN A 109 6.52 13.05 8.78
C GLN A 109 6.64 12.03 9.91
N ALA A 110 6.13 10.81 9.76
CA ALA A 110 6.26 9.77 10.78
C ALA A 110 7.27 8.72 10.31
N ARG A 111 8.50 8.82 10.83
CA ARG A 111 9.47 7.71 10.81
C ARG A 111 9.21 6.89 12.08
N PRO A 112 8.40 5.82 12.01
CA PRO A 112 8.43 4.83 13.08
C PRO A 112 9.86 4.35 13.26
N ASP A 113 10.20 3.88 14.45
CA ASP A 113 11.46 3.22 14.78
C ASP A 113 11.59 1.85 14.04
N VAL A 114 11.16 1.84 12.78
CA VAL A 114 11.40 0.82 11.79
C VAL A 114 12.88 0.94 11.48
N ARG A 115 13.67 0.12 12.16
CA ARG A 115 14.84 -0.46 11.51
C ARG A 115 14.32 -1.16 10.26
N VAL A 116 14.63 -0.57 9.10
CA VAL A 116 14.65 -1.37 7.88
C VAL A 116 15.64 -2.49 8.16
N PRO A 117 15.24 -3.77 8.11
CA PRO A 117 16.18 -4.85 8.34
C PRO A 117 17.38 -4.68 7.40
N THR A 118 18.55 -4.40 7.98
CA THR A 118 19.84 -4.44 7.29
C THR A 118 20.42 -5.85 7.28
N ALA A 119 19.79 -6.79 7.99
CA ALA A 119 20.08 -8.21 7.86
C ALA A 119 19.48 -8.74 6.56
N ARG A 120 20.20 -9.65 5.90
CA ARG A 120 19.67 -10.41 4.77
C ARG A 120 18.37 -11.10 5.21
N ALA A 121 17.34 -11.10 4.36
CA ALA A 121 16.26 -12.05 4.55
C ALA A 121 16.89 -13.44 4.60
N ALA A 122 16.71 -14.16 5.71
CA ALA A 122 17.29 -15.49 5.87
C ALA A 122 16.82 -16.36 4.71
N GLY A 123 17.76 -16.75 3.83
CA GLY A 123 17.49 -17.60 2.66
C GLY A 123 17.30 -16.90 1.31
N VAL A 124 17.36 -15.56 1.20
CA VAL A 124 17.36 -14.87 -0.11
C VAL A 124 18.77 -14.41 -0.44
N SER A 125 19.46 -15.16 -1.31
CA SER A 125 20.81 -14.85 -1.80
C SER A 125 20.79 -13.77 -2.88
N GLY A 126 20.51 -12.53 -2.48
CA GLY A 126 20.58 -11.37 -3.36
C GLY A 126 19.34 -11.18 -4.22
N LEU A 127 18.61 -10.09 -3.98
CA LEU A 127 17.46 -9.71 -4.80
C LEU A 127 17.96 -8.83 -5.94
N GLU A 128 17.83 -9.28 -7.19
CA GLU A 128 18.18 -8.49 -8.36
C GLU A 128 16.95 -7.76 -8.92
N ILE A 129 17.07 -6.44 -9.07
CA ILE A 129 16.08 -5.59 -9.72
C ILE A 129 16.57 -5.30 -11.14
N VAL A 130 15.83 -5.78 -12.13
CA VAL A 130 16.06 -5.40 -13.52
C VAL A 130 15.41 -4.05 -13.76
N VAL A 131 16.20 -3.07 -14.18
CA VAL A 131 15.76 -1.73 -14.57
C VAL A 131 15.63 -1.70 -16.08
N ASP A 132 14.51 -1.19 -16.60
CA ASP A 132 14.35 -1.09 -18.05
C ASP A 132 15.44 -0.20 -18.66
N ALA A 133 15.95 -0.63 -19.81
CA ALA A 133 16.99 0.09 -20.53
C ALA A 133 16.56 1.52 -20.95
N HIS A 134 15.26 1.77 -21.09
CA HIS A 134 14.68 3.06 -21.48
C HIS A 134 14.21 3.90 -20.28
N GLU A 135 14.36 3.42 -19.04
CA GLU A 135 14.09 4.22 -17.85
C GLU A 135 15.13 5.35 -17.75
N ARG A 136 14.66 6.60 -17.90
CA ARG A 136 15.49 7.80 -17.96
C ARG A 136 15.99 8.25 -16.59
N TYR A 137 15.25 7.95 -15.52
CA TYR A 137 15.60 8.33 -14.16
C TYR A 137 15.48 7.13 -13.21
N PRO A 138 16.39 6.16 -13.34
CA PRO A 138 16.29 4.94 -12.56
C PRO A 138 16.47 5.22 -11.08
N TYR A 139 15.59 4.67 -10.25
CA TYR A 139 15.78 4.67 -8.81
C TYR A 139 17.03 3.84 -8.47
N THR A 140 17.92 4.39 -7.64
CA THR A 140 19.25 3.82 -7.43
C THR A 140 19.29 2.68 -6.41
N PHE A 141 18.24 2.55 -5.61
CA PHE A 141 18.14 1.56 -4.52
C PHE A 141 19.34 1.56 -3.54
N ALA A 142 20.01 2.70 -3.39
CA ALA A 142 21.30 2.80 -2.69
C ALA A 142 21.26 2.35 -1.22
N ASP A 143 20.10 2.45 -0.58
CA ASP A 143 19.91 2.09 0.84
C ASP A 143 19.25 0.70 1.01
N GLN A 144 19.15 -0.10 -0.05
CA GLN A 144 18.53 -1.41 -0.04
C GLN A 144 19.55 -2.51 -0.37
N GLN A 145 19.36 -3.70 0.20
CA GLN A 145 20.19 -4.87 -0.07
C GLN A 145 19.79 -5.56 -1.39
N VAL A 146 19.88 -4.83 -2.51
CA VAL A 146 19.50 -5.30 -3.85
C VAL A 146 20.60 -5.00 -4.86
N SER A 147 20.77 -5.85 -5.87
CA SER A 147 21.53 -5.48 -7.06
C SER A 147 20.58 -4.86 -8.09
N THR A 148 21.12 -4.02 -8.97
CA THR A 148 20.37 -3.53 -10.14
C THR A 148 21.10 -3.90 -11.40
N VAL A 149 20.36 -4.37 -12.41
CA VAL A 149 20.89 -4.66 -13.75
C VAL A 149 20.02 -3.94 -14.78
N ARG A 150 20.64 -3.36 -15.81
CA ARG A 150 19.88 -2.77 -16.91
C ARG A 150 19.64 -3.80 -18.00
N ARG A 151 18.36 -4.01 -18.36
CA ARG A 151 17.96 -4.91 -19.44
C ARG A 151 16.70 -4.38 -20.10
N GLY A 152 16.49 -4.71 -21.37
CA GLY A 152 15.19 -4.48 -22.00
C GLY A 152 14.13 -5.33 -21.32
N LEU A 153 13.16 -4.70 -20.67
CA LEU A 153 12.01 -5.39 -20.11
C LEU A 153 10.92 -5.52 -21.17
N ARG A 154 10.26 -6.67 -21.18
CA ARG A 154 9.03 -6.85 -22.00
C ARG A 154 7.93 -5.92 -21.51
N CYS A 155 7.97 -5.61 -20.21
CA CYS A 155 7.04 -4.68 -19.60
C CYS A 155 7.52 -4.08 -18.27
N GLY A 156 7.15 -2.83 -17.97
CA GLY A 156 7.51 -2.15 -16.71
C GLY A 156 8.82 -1.38 -16.78
N ASP A 157 8.99 -0.41 -15.88
CA ASP A 157 10.28 0.28 -15.68
C ASP A 157 11.24 -0.52 -14.79
N TYR A 158 10.67 -1.43 -13.98
CA TYR A 158 11.40 -2.31 -13.06
C TYR A 158 10.79 -3.70 -13.03
N ALA A 159 11.63 -4.71 -12.90
CA ALA A 159 11.25 -6.08 -12.61
C ALA A 159 12.06 -6.62 -11.44
N VAL A 160 11.45 -7.52 -10.65
CA VAL A 160 12.19 -8.34 -9.67
C VAL A 160 12.44 -9.69 -10.31
N VAL A 161 13.65 -10.21 -10.22
CA VAL A 161 13.98 -11.57 -10.65
C VAL A 161 14.38 -12.45 -9.47
N ASP A 162 14.16 -13.76 -9.59
CA ASP A 162 14.71 -14.75 -8.67
C ASP A 162 16.14 -15.16 -9.05
N ASP A 163 16.73 -16.06 -8.25
CA ASP A 163 18.08 -16.60 -8.40
C ASP A 163 18.28 -17.38 -9.73
N THR A 164 17.21 -17.70 -10.46
CA THR A 164 17.25 -18.33 -11.80
C THR A 164 17.16 -17.31 -12.94
N GLY A 165 16.94 -16.03 -12.62
CA GLY A 165 16.74 -14.95 -13.57
C GLY A 165 15.31 -14.83 -14.10
N ALA A 166 14.34 -15.53 -13.49
CA ALA A 166 12.94 -15.44 -13.86
C ALA A 166 12.28 -14.20 -13.27
N VAL A 167 11.50 -13.47 -14.08
CA VAL A 167 10.79 -12.25 -13.64
C VAL A 167 9.60 -12.61 -12.75
N LEU A 168 9.69 -12.24 -11.48
CA LEU A 168 8.66 -12.44 -10.46
C LEU A 168 7.55 -11.39 -10.52
N ALA A 169 7.84 -10.17 -11.01
CA ALA A 169 6.84 -9.12 -11.21
C ALA A 169 7.34 -7.96 -12.09
N ALA A 170 6.64 -7.66 -13.20
CA ALA A 170 6.65 -6.36 -13.89
C ALA A 170 5.48 -6.26 -14.89
N ALA A 171 4.78 -5.13 -14.96
CA ALA A 171 3.94 -4.72 -16.10
C ALA A 171 3.42 -3.27 -15.95
N THR A 172 3.53 -2.46 -16.99
CA THR A 172 2.84 -1.16 -17.09
C THR A 172 1.44 -1.30 -17.71
N PRO A 173 0.53 -0.34 -17.47
CA PRO A 173 -0.74 -0.27 -18.19
C PRO A 173 -0.58 -0.22 -19.73
N ALA A 174 0.53 0.30 -20.25
CA ALA A 174 0.75 0.38 -21.69
C ALA A 174 1.01 -0.99 -22.32
N GLU A 175 1.73 -1.87 -21.62
CA GLU A 175 1.97 -3.23 -22.13
C GLU A 175 0.75 -4.12 -22.00
N ILE A 176 -0.01 -4.01 -20.90
CA ILE A 176 -1.26 -4.75 -20.76
C ILE A 176 -2.23 -4.36 -21.89
N ARG A 177 -2.31 -3.06 -22.25
CA ARG A 177 -3.10 -2.60 -23.41
C ARG A 177 -2.58 -3.15 -24.74
N ARG A 178 -1.26 -3.15 -24.94
CA ARG A 178 -0.65 -3.66 -26.18
C ARG A 178 -0.93 -5.15 -26.37
N TRP A 179 -0.76 -5.94 -25.31
CA TRP A 179 -1.09 -7.36 -25.26
C TRP A 179 -2.57 -7.61 -25.54
N ALA A 180 -3.46 -6.83 -24.91
CA ALA A 180 -4.90 -6.95 -25.11
C ALA A 180 -5.29 -6.68 -26.57
N ARG A 181 -4.81 -5.57 -27.15
CA ARG A 181 -5.05 -5.25 -28.57
C ARG A 181 -4.52 -6.31 -29.53
N ALA A 182 -3.32 -6.85 -29.27
CA ALA A 182 -2.74 -7.91 -30.08
C ALA A 182 -3.56 -9.22 -30.06
N ARG A 183 -4.41 -9.41 -29.04
CA ARG A 183 -5.33 -10.55 -28.89
C ARG A 183 -6.77 -10.20 -29.27
N GLY A 184 -7.04 -9.00 -29.80
CA GLY A 184 -8.39 -8.54 -30.13
C GLY A 184 -9.26 -8.23 -28.90
N ILE A 185 -8.65 -8.10 -27.72
CA ILE A 185 -9.35 -7.75 -26.48
C ILE A 185 -9.53 -6.22 -26.44
N GLU A 186 -10.78 -5.78 -26.36
CA GLU A 186 -11.11 -4.35 -26.33
C GLU A 186 -10.61 -3.69 -25.03
N VAL A 187 -9.86 -2.60 -25.17
CA VAL A 187 -9.27 -1.89 -24.04
C VAL A 187 -9.14 -0.40 -24.34
N SER A 188 -9.53 0.44 -23.38
CA SER A 188 -9.40 1.90 -23.50
C SER A 188 -7.95 2.34 -23.64
N ASP A 189 -7.70 3.29 -24.55
CA ASP A 189 -6.38 3.86 -24.82
C ASP A 189 -5.76 4.60 -23.62
N ARG A 190 -6.60 5.10 -22.72
CA ARG A 190 -6.19 5.84 -21.52
C ARG A 190 -6.96 5.38 -20.29
N GLY A 191 -6.46 5.73 -19.10
CA GLY A 191 -7.12 5.41 -17.83
C GLY A 191 -6.77 4.03 -17.28
N ARG A 192 -7.46 3.59 -16.23
CA ARG A 192 -7.18 2.29 -15.59
C ARG A 192 -7.58 1.15 -16.53
N VAL A 193 -6.69 0.18 -16.73
CA VAL A 193 -7.02 -1.07 -17.46
C VAL A 193 -7.99 -1.89 -16.61
N SER A 194 -9.01 -2.47 -17.24
CA SER A 194 -10.04 -3.23 -16.52
C SER A 194 -9.43 -4.40 -15.76
N GLY A 195 -10.04 -4.75 -14.62
CA GLY A 195 -9.56 -5.85 -13.77
C GLY A 195 -9.53 -7.19 -14.51
N GLU A 196 -10.51 -7.41 -15.39
CA GLU A 196 -10.60 -8.58 -16.26
C GLU A 196 -9.42 -8.68 -17.23
N VAL A 197 -9.07 -7.58 -17.91
CA VAL A 197 -7.92 -7.55 -18.84
C VAL A 197 -6.60 -7.72 -18.08
N VAL A 198 -6.48 -7.14 -16.87
CA VAL A 198 -5.32 -7.36 -16.01
C VAL A 198 -5.21 -8.81 -15.55
N GLN A 199 -6.33 -9.47 -15.25
CA GLN A 199 -6.34 -10.87 -14.83
C GLN A 199 -5.97 -11.79 -16.00
N ALA A 200 -6.59 -11.60 -17.16
CA ALA A 200 -6.27 -12.35 -18.37
C ALA A 200 -4.79 -12.17 -18.79
N PHE A 201 -4.22 -10.98 -18.58
CA PHE A 201 -2.80 -10.74 -18.80
C PHE A 201 -1.92 -11.58 -17.86
N LYS A 202 -2.28 -11.69 -16.58
CA LYS A 202 -1.54 -12.53 -15.61
C LYS A 202 -1.66 -14.01 -15.93
N ASP A 203 -2.86 -14.46 -16.31
CA ASP A 203 -3.10 -15.87 -16.64
C ASP A 203 -2.34 -16.28 -17.91
N ALA A 204 -2.17 -15.35 -18.85
CA ALA A 204 -1.35 -15.56 -20.06
C ALA A 204 0.16 -15.42 -19.83
N HIS A 205 0.57 -14.90 -18.68
CA HIS A 205 1.97 -14.78 -18.26
C HIS A 205 2.12 -15.32 -16.84
N PRO A 206 1.84 -16.62 -16.63
CA PRO A 206 2.04 -17.23 -15.33
C PRO A 206 3.51 -17.06 -14.94
N ALA A 207 3.76 -16.77 -13.67
CA ALA A 207 5.11 -16.81 -13.15
C ALA A 207 5.67 -18.21 -13.45
N PRO A 208 6.91 -18.32 -13.97
CA PRO A 208 7.52 -19.63 -14.12
C PRO A 208 7.62 -20.29 -12.75
N GLY A 209 7.24 -21.57 -12.69
CA GLY A 209 7.36 -22.40 -11.50
C GLY A 209 8.79 -22.81 -11.22
#